data_AF-A0A9Q9CAB6-F1
#
_entry.id   AF-A0A9Q9CAB6-F1
#
_cell.length_a   1.000
_cell.length_b   1.000
_cell.length_c   1.000
_cell.angle_alpha   90.00
_cell.angle_beta   90.00
_cell.angle_gamma   90.00
#
_symmetry.space_group_name_H-M   'P 1'
#
loop_
_entity.id
_entity.type
_entity.pdbx_description
1 polymer ?
#
loop_
_entity_poly.entity_id
_entity_poly.type
_entity_poly.pdbx_seq_one_letter_code
_entity_poly.pdbx_strand_id
1 'polypeptide(L)'
;METFEAIEAMRCKNRFSSGDYAGYKNYLKIQMRNLGAECKGREVYKLESNLSKFMIINSARFLKSNLRILKKDGSEFSTMYSNLMKGIMGKGVEVGTLLELRKKLLPYKTFVNQIDALLESPPYNFDVSSLKVRHMWNDIPIGFSSSFEKDQFLEGKAPQDDGYDSDISKAILKVENKKKRLVSLIEAKPAKIVCINKKVEELLKALYGLKTILNENLIESSYTEQIINDTEQLRVYYSNVMEFMNYLKWDDSIDAFRVPSTFKMVDSQILRTREDLSYIPRKCSRNAVVKYLEKSLRPKEPTIKIPFIPVLFDVAKDYISYPAEDKKVSELFKKLHVSR
;
A
#
# COMPACT_ATOMS: atom_id res chain seq x y z
N MET A 1 -16.09 -18.43 25.88
CA MET A 1 -15.43 -17.71 24.77
C MET A 1 -14.54 -16.57 25.27
N GLU A 2 -15.03 -15.68 26.14
CA GLU A 2 -14.24 -14.55 26.72
C GLU A 2 -12.86 -14.94 27.27
N THR A 3 -12.73 -16.10 27.91
CA THR A 3 -11.43 -16.58 28.43
C THR A 3 -10.43 -16.89 27.31
N PHE A 4 -10.88 -17.46 26.19
CA PHE A 4 -10.01 -17.72 25.04
C PHE A 4 -9.57 -16.42 24.37
N GLU A 5 -10.46 -15.44 24.28
CA GLU A 5 -10.14 -14.09 23.77
C GLU A 5 -9.07 -13.40 24.63
N ALA A 6 -9.23 -13.45 25.95
CA ALA A 6 -8.24 -12.90 26.88
C ALA A 6 -6.88 -13.59 26.72
N ILE A 7 -6.84 -14.92 26.57
CA ILE A 7 -5.60 -15.67 26.33
C ILE A 7 -4.99 -15.29 24.97
N GLU A 8 -5.79 -15.22 23.92
CA GLU A 8 -5.34 -14.82 22.59
C GLU A 8 -4.67 -13.44 22.62
N ALA A 9 -5.32 -12.46 23.24
CA ALA A 9 -4.77 -11.11 23.41
C ALA A 9 -3.44 -11.12 24.18
N MET A 10 -3.34 -11.92 25.26
CA MET A 10 -2.10 -12.08 26.02
C MET A 10 -0.97 -12.70 25.19
N ARG A 11 -1.27 -13.76 24.43
CA ARG A 11 -0.31 -14.46 23.57
C ARG A 11 0.22 -13.56 22.45
N CYS A 12 -0.68 -12.85 21.77
CA CYS A 12 -0.34 -11.91 20.70
C CYS A 12 0.55 -10.77 21.21
N LYS A 13 0.19 -10.16 22.34
CA LYS A 13 0.95 -9.03 22.91
C LYS A 13 2.36 -9.40 23.37
N ASN A 14 2.56 -10.65 23.77
CA ASN A 14 3.80 -11.10 24.41
C ASN A 14 4.54 -12.17 23.58
N ARG A 15 4.40 -12.10 22.24
CA ARG A 15 5.22 -12.86 21.27
C ARG A 15 5.22 -14.38 21.46
N PHE A 16 4.13 -14.93 22.00
CA PHE A 16 4.01 -16.37 22.19
C PHE A 16 4.12 -17.14 20.87
N SER A 17 3.44 -16.66 19.81
CA SER A 17 3.48 -17.27 18.48
C SER A 17 4.85 -17.19 17.80
N SER A 18 5.72 -16.27 18.24
CA SER A 18 7.10 -16.14 17.75
C SER A 18 8.07 -17.09 18.48
N GLY A 19 7.57 -17.95 19.38
CA GLY A 19 8.39 -18.89 20.14
C GLY A 19 9.05 -18.31 21.39
N ASP A 20 8.76 -17.05 21.77
CA ASP A 20 9.28 -16.45 23.02
C ASP A 20 8.49 -16.93 24.26
N TYR A 21 8.57 -18.24 24.51
CA TYR A 21 7.89 -18.87 25.63
C TYR A 21 8.47 -18.45 26.98
N ALA A 22 9.76 -18.10 27.02
CA ALA A 22 10.43 -17.64 28.24
C ALA A 22 9.96 -16.23 28.63
N GLY A 23 9.93 -15.29 27.68
CA GLY A 23 9.40 -13.94 27.87
C GLY A 23 7.93 -13.97 28.26
N TYR A 24 7.11 -14.74 27.54
CA TYR A 24 5.68 -14.89 27.86
C TYR A 24 5.47 -15.46 29.28
N LYS A 25 6.21 -16.50 29.67
CA LYS A 25 6.16 -17.06 31.03
C LYS A 25 6.52 -16.02 32.10
N ASN A 26 7.52 -15.17 31.85
CA ASN A 26 7.91 -14.11 32.79
C ASN A 26 6.81 -13.06 32.94
N TYR A 27 6.18 -12.66 31.82
CA TYR A 27 4.99 -11.81 31.84
C TYR A 27 3.89 -12.41 32.73
N LEU A 28 3.51 -13.68 32.50
CA LEU A 28 2.48 -14.36 33.28
C LEU A 28 2.82 -14.42 34.77
N LYS A 29 4.11 -14.61 35.11
CA LYS A 29 4.58 -14.60 36.51
C LYS A 29 4.36 -13.25 37.19
N ILE A 30 4.60 -12.15 36.48
CA ILE A 30 4.36 -10.80 36.99
C ILE A 30 2.85 -10.59 37.21
N GLN A 31 2.01 -10.95 36.23
CA GLN A 31 0.56 -10.84 36.37
C GLN A 31 0.01 -11.64 37.55
N MET A 32 0.49 -12.88 37.74
CA MET A 32 0.10 -13.71 38.89
C MET A 32 0.53 -13.14 40.25
N ARG A 33 1.61 -12.35 40.32
CA ARG A 33 2.03 -11.66 41.56
C ARG A 33 1.09 -10.50 41.87
N ASN A 34 0.69 -9.75 40.83
CA ASN A 34 -0.15 -8.57 40.98
C ASN A 34 -1.60 -8.91 41.38
N LEU A 35 -2.10 -10.10 41.00
CA LEU A 35 -3.47 -10.54 41.29
C LEU A 35 -3.67 -11.12 42.70
N GLY A 36 -2.62 -11.29 43.50
CA GLY A 36 -2.72 -11.92 44.82
C GLY A 36 -3.05 -13.42 44.77
N ALA A 37 -3.19 -14.06 45.93
CA ALA A 37 -3.32 -15.52 46.01
C ALA A 37 -4.71 -16.07 45.65
N GLU A 38 -5.77 -15.29 45.87
CA GLU A 38 -7.18 -15.73 45.90
C GLU A 38 -8.05 -15.25 44.73
N CYS A 39 -7.47 -14.54 43.75
CA CYS A 39 -8.25 -13.97 42.64
C CYS A 39 -8.65 -15.04 41.59
N LYS A 40 -9.93 -15.08 41.22
CA LYS A 40 -10.55 -16.02 40.25
C LYS A 40 -9.88 -16.01 38.85
N GLY A 41 -9.12 -14.99 38.49
CA GLY A 41 -8.37 -14.93 37.22
C GLY A 41 -7.01 -15.64 37.24
N ARG A 42 -6.46 -15.97 38.42
CA ARG A 42 -5.09 -16.48 38.58
C ARG A 42 -4.87 -17.84 37.92
N GLU A 43 -5.92 -18.65 37.81
CA GLU A 43 -5.85 -20.00 37.24
C GLU A 43 -5.49 -19.97 35.76
N VAL A 44 -6.04 -19.02 34.98
CA VAL A 44 -5.73 -18.86 33.55
C VAL A 44 -4.23 -18.60 33.34
N TYR A 45 -3.66 -17.67 34.11
CA TYR A 45 -2.22 -17.40 34.05
C TYR A 45 -1.37 -18.62 34.45
N LYS A 46 -1.86 -19.43 35.40
CA LYS A 46 -1.18 -20.66 35.80
C LYS A 46 -1.22 -21.72 34.69
N LEU A 47 -2.36 -21.87 34.01
CA LEU A 47 -2.53 -22.76 32.85
C LEU A 47 -1.54 -22.39 31.74
N GLU A 48 -1.54 -21.12 31.34
CA GLU A 48 -0.65 -20.61 30.30
C GLU A 48 0.83 -20.68 30.72
N SER A 49 1.15 -20.43 31.99
CA SER A 49 2.53 -20.53 32.49
C SER A 49 3.05 -21.96 32.44
N ASN A 50 2.20 -22.95 32.74
CA ASN A 50 2.52 -24.36 32.61
C ASN A 50 2.64 -24.77 31.15
N LEU A 51 1.80 -24.25 30.26
CA LEU A 51 1.95 -24.47 28.81
C LEU A 51 3.29 -23.94 28.32
N SER A 52 3.69 -22.72 28.70
CA SER A 52 5.02 -22.19 28.35
C SER A 52 6.16 -23.05 28.91
N LYS A 53 6.05 -23.55 30.15
CA LYS A 53 7.05 -24.47 30.71
C LYS A 53 7.12 -25.78 29.93
N PHE A 54 5.99 -26.28 29.44
CA PHE A 54 5.97 -27.43 28.54
C PHE A 54 6.70 -27.10 27.24
N MET A 55 6.41 -25.98 26.58
CA MET A 55 7.10 -25.61 25.33
C MET A 55 8.61 -25.40 25.51
N ILE A 56 9.07 -24.94 26.68
CA ILE A 56 10.50 -24.75 26.96
C ILE A 56 11.22 -26.07 27.30
N ILE A 57 10.58 -26.95 28.09
CA ILE A 57 11.25 -28.09 28.74
C ILE A 57 10.79 -29.43 28.13
N ASN A 58 9.76 -29.42 27.30
CA ASN A 58 9.05 -30.58 26.75
C ASN A 58 8.60 -31.61 27.82
N SER A 59 8.25 -31.14 29.02
CA SER A 59 7.89 -32.03 30.13
C SER A 59 6.38 -32.13 30.33
N ALA A 60 5.81 -33.30 30.02
CA ALA A 60 4.38 -33.59 30.14
C ALA A 60 3.79 -33.37 31.55
N ARG A 61 4.62 -33.28 32.60
CA ARG A 61 4.16 -32.99 33.97
C ARG A 61 3.42 -31.65 34.07
N PHE A 62 3.80 -30.66 33.27
CA PHE A 62 3.17 -29.34 33.29
C PHE A 62 1.76 -29.39 32.67
N LEU A 63 1.58 -30.14 31.58
CA LEU A 63 0.27 -30.37 30.97
C LEU A 63 -0.63 -31.23 31.89
N LYS A 64 -0.07 -32.23 32.58
CA LYS A 64 -0.80 -32.97 33.64
C LYS A 64 -1.25 -32.04 34.77
N SER A 65 -0.46 -31.03 35.13
CA SER A 65 -0.85 -30.02 36.12
C SER A 65 -2.03 -29.19 35.62
N ASN A 66 -2.04 -28.80 34.35
CA ASN A 66 -3.18 -28.10 33.74
C ASN A 66 -4.45 -28.93 33.81
N LEU A 67 -4.40 -30.20 33.43
CA LEU A 67 -5.57 -31.09 33.50
C LEU A 67 -6.14 -31.21 34.93
N ARG A 68 -5.31 -31.16 35.98
CA ARG A 68 -5.80 -31.18 37.37
C ARG A 68 -6.47 -29.88 37.79
N ILE A 69 -6.00 -28.74 37.28
CA ILE A 69 -6.64 -27.43 37.51
C ILE A 69 -8.01 -27.43 36.85
N LEU A 70 -8.05 -27.82 35.57
CA LEU A 70 -9.25 -27.85 34.76
C LEU A 70 -10.30 -28.86 35.25
N LYS A 71 -9.90 -29.99 35.84
CA LYS A 71 -10.85 -31.00 36.36
C LYS A 71 -11.83 -30.45 37.41
N LYS A 72 -11.48 -29.34 38.08
CA LYS A 72 -12.32 -28.69 39.08
C LYS A 72 -13.41 -27.80 38.47
N ASP A 73 -13.29 -27.48 37.19
CA ASP A 73 -14.16 -26.58 36.46
C ASP A 73 -14.87 -27.35 35.33
N GLY A 74 -16.21 -27.43 35.41
CA GLY A 74 -17.06 -28.07 34.42
C GLY A 74 -17.42 -27.18 33.23
N SER A 75 -16.81 -25.99 33.12
CA SER A 75 -17.09 -25.03 32.06
C SER A 75 -16.74 -25.56 30.66
N GLU A 76 -17.36 -24.96 29.64
CA GLU A 76 -17.01 -25.22 28.24
C GLU A 76 -15.53 -24.90 27.96
N PHE A 77 -15.03 -23.79 28.53
CA PHE A 77 -13.61 -23.44 28.48
C PHE A 77 -12.72 -24.57 28.99
N SER A 78 -13.06 -25.12 30.15
CA SER A 78 -12.28 -26.16 30.78
C SER A 78 -12.23 -27.45 29.94
N THR A 79 -13.36 -27.81 29.34
CA THR A 79 -13.46 -28.97 28.45
C THR A 79 -12.62 -28.77 27.19
N MET A 80 -12.78 -27.63 26.52
CA MET A 80 -12.05 -27.28 25.30
C MET A 80 -10.53 -27.22 25.54
N TYR A 81 -10.10 -26.51 26.58
CA TYR A 81 -8.68 -26.38 26.91
C TYR A 81 -8.09 -27.73 27.39
N SER A 82 -8.87 -28.55 28.10
CA SER A 82 -8.45 -29.91 28.48
C SER A 82 -8.24 -30.80 27.26
N ASN A 83 -9.12 -30.74 26.26
CA ASN A 83 -8.97 -31.50 25.01
C ASN A 83 -7.71 -31.06 24.25
N LEU A 84 -7.44 -29.75 24.19
CA LEU A 84 -6.19 -29.25 23.63
C LEU A 84 -4.95 -29.79 24.37
N MET A 85 -4.93 -29.72 25.70
CA MET A 85 -3.79 -30.22 26.50
C MET A 85 -3.60 -31.74 26.34
N LYS A 86 -4.69 -32.52 26.30
CA LYS A 86 -4.63 -33.97 26.04
C LYS A 86 -4.11 -34.26 24.63
N GLY A 87 -4.56 -33.48 23.64
CA GLY A 87 -4.07 -33.53 22.27
C GLY A 87 -2.55 -33.35 22.25
N ILE A 88 -2.04 -32.26 22.84
CA ILE A 88 -0.60 -31.93 22.89
C ILE A 88 0.21 -33.03 23.59
N MET A 89 -0.38 -33.71 24.57
CA MET A 89 0.24 -34.86 25.24
C MET A 89 0.23 -36.17 24.44
N GLY A 90 -0.39 -36.20 23.25
CA GLY A 90 -0.60 -37.42 22.47
C GLY A 90 -1.61 -38.41 23.10
N LYS A 91 -2.53 -37.93 23.94
CA LYS A 91 -3.44 -38.78 24.74
C LYS A 91 -4.79 -39.03 24.06
N GLY A 92 -4.78 -39.70 22.91
CA GLY A 92 -5.97 -40.36 22.34
C GLY A 92 -7.19 -39.46 22.15
N VAL A 93 -6.98 -38.17 21.82
CA VAL A 93 -8.08 -37.29 21.43
C VAL A 93 -8.40 -37.59 19.98
N GLU A 94 -9.66 -37.86 19.65
CA GLU A 94 -10.01 -38.14 18.26
C GLU A 94 -9.80 -36.91 17.38
N VAL A 95 -9.38 -37.13 16.12
CA VAL A 95 -9.21 -36.07 15.11
C VAL A 95 -10.48 -35.22 14.99
N GLY A 96 -11.66 -35.85 15.01
CA GLY A 96 -12.95 -35.15 14.97
C GLY A 96 -13.12 -34.13 16.10
N THR A 97 -12.70 -34.48 17.32
CA THR A 97 -12.77 -33.56 18.48
C THR A 97 -11.85 -32.34 18.28
N LEU A 98 -10.68 -32.53 17.68
CA LEU A 98 -9.73 -31.45 17.37
C LEU A 98 -10.24 -30.55 16.25
N LEU A 99 -10.88 -31.12 15.23
CA LEU A 99 -11.52 -30.36 14.15
C LEU A 99 -12.71 -29.52 14.66
N GLU A 100 -13.53 -30.07 15.56
CA GLU A 100 -14.59 -29.30 16.22
C GLU A 100 -14.03 -28.18 17.09
N LEU A 101 -12.96 -28.46 17.84
CA LEU A 101 -12.27 -27.45 18.64
C LEU A 101 -11.71 -26.33 17.74
N ARG A 102 -11.07 -26.69 16.62
CA ARG A 102 -10.58 -25.76 15.61
C ARG A 102 -11.70 -24.86 15.10
N LYS A 103 -12.85 -25.43 14.76
CA LYS A 103 -14.04 -24.69 14.27
C LYS A 103 -14.56 -23.69 15.31
N LYS A 104 -14.62 -24.08 16.59
CA LYS A 104 -15.06 -23.19 17.67
C LYS A 104 -14.06 -22.06 17.97
N LEU A 105 -12.76 -22.31 17.77
CA LEU A 105 -11.68 -21.37 18.06
C LEU A 105 -11.19 -20.59 16.83
N LEU A 106 -11.91 -20.62 15.70
CA LEU A 106 -11.56 -19.89 14.48
C LEU A 106 -11.16 -18.41 14.70
N PRO A 107 -11.83 -17.65 15.60
CA PRO A 107 -11.42 -16.27 15.86
C PRO A 107 -10.09 -16.12 16.62
N TYR A 108 -9.60 -17.20 17.24
CA TYR A 108 -8.42 -17.19 18.11
C TYR A 108 -7.26 -17.92 17.44
N LYS A 109 -6.54 -17.16 16.62
CA LYS A 109 -5.50 -17.62 15.71
C LYS A 109 -4.39 -18.44 16.38
N THR A 110 -3.90 -18.05 17.56
CA THR A 110 -2.83 -18.83 18.22
C THR A 110 -3.29 -20.24 18.59
N PHE A 111 -4.59 -20.42 18.86
CA PHE A 111 -5.15 -21.74 19.11
C PHE A 111 -5.35 -22.53 17.84
N VAL A 112 -5.83 -21.90 16.75
CA VAL A 112 -5.95 -22.55 15.43
C VAL A 112 -4.59 -23.09 14.99
N ASN A 113 -3.54 -22.26 15.04
CA ASN A 113 -2.19 -22.67 14.65
C ASN A 113 -1.65 -23.82 15.52
N GLN A 114 -1.97 -23.82 16.83
CA GLN A 114 -1.60 -24.92 17.72
C GLN A 114 -2.34 -26.22 17.37
N ILE A 115 -3.61 -26.15 17.01
CA ILE A 115 -4.40 -27.32 16.62
C ILE A 115 -3.93 -27.84 15.26
N ASP A 116 -3.63 -26.95 14.32
CA ASP A 116 -3.13 -27.30 12.99
C ASP A 116 -1.77 -28.00 13.09
N ALA A 117 -0.82 -27.42 13.83
CA ALA A 117 0.48 -28.05 14.09
C ALA A 117 0.33 -29.41 14.81
N LEU A 118 -0.68 -29.55 15.67
CA LEU A 118 -0.98 -30.80 16.34
C LEU A 118 -1.52 -31.85 15.38
N LEU A 119 -2.45 -31.48 14.51
CA LEU A 119 -3.06 -32.35 13.51
C LEU A 119 -2.02 -32.85 12.50
N GLU A 120 -1.07 -32.00 12.10
CA GLU A 120 0.03 -32.39 11.20
C GLU A 120 1.04 -33.33 11.87
N SER A 121 1.16 -33.27 13.20
CA SER A 121 2.13 -34.07 13.95
C SER A 121 1.63 -35.49 14.26
N PRO A 122 2.54 -36.46 14.48
CA PRO A 122 2.17 -37.75 15.04
C PRO A 122 1.44 -37.59 16.39
N PRO A 123 0.38 -38.37 16.67
CA PRO A 123 -0.07 -39.56 15.93
C PRO A 123 -1.10 -39.27 14.81
N TYR A 124 -1.46 -38.01 14.55
CA TYR A 124 -2.61 -37.70 13.70
C TYR A 124 -2.27 -37.68 12.21
N ASN A 125 -1.13 -37.10 11.83
CA ASN A 125 -0.66 -37.00 10.43
C ASN A 125 -1.75 -36.55 9.45
N PHE A 126 -2.60 -35.62 9.88
CA PHE A 126 -3.74 -35.10 9.13
C PHE A 126 -3.29 -33.94 8.23
N ASP A 127 -3.67 -33.98 6.95
CA ASP A 127 -3.36 -32.91 5.99
C ASP A 127 -4.27 -31.68 6.21
N VAL A 128 -3.75 -30.70 6.94
CA VAL A 128 -4.43 -29.43 7.24
C VAL A 128 -4.62 -28.58 5.99
N SER A 129 -3.89 -28.82 4.89
CA SER A 129 -4.09 -28.07 3.65
C SER A 129 -5.50 -28.25 3.07
N SER A 130 -6.14 -29.39 3.36
CA SER A 130 -7.54 -29.68 3.02
C SER A 130 -8.55 -28.76 3.74
N LEU A 131 -8.15 -28.12 4.85
CA LEU A 131 -8.98 -27.19 5.62
C LEU A 131 -8.88 -25.75 5.10
N LYS A 132 -7.97 -25.46 4.17
CA LYS A 132 -7.81 -24.12 3.60
C LYS A 132 -9.00 -23.77 2.71
N VAL A 133 -9.49 -22.55 2.86
CA VAL A 133 -10.56 -21.98 2.05
C VAL A 133 -9.94 -21.18 0.91
N ARG A 134 -10.18 -21.60 -0.33
CA ARG A 134 -9.72 -20.86 -1.52
C ARG A 134 -10.75 -19.79 -1.91
N HIS A 135 -10.26 -18.64 -2.33
CA HIS A 135 -11.06 -17.56 -2.88
C HIS A 135 -10.37 -17.00 -4.12
N MET A 136 -11.15 -16.76 -5.18
CA MET A 136 -10.68 -16.07 -6.37
C MET A 136 -11.00 -14.59 -6.25
N TRP A 137 -9.97 -13.76 -6.12
CA TRP A 137 -10.11 -12.31 -6.26
C TRP A 137 -9.79 -11.96 -7.72
N ASN A 138 -10.84 -11.69 -8.50
CA ASN A 138 -10.75 -11.64 -9.97
C ASN A 138 -10.16 -12.96 -10.52
N ASP A 139 -8.95 -12.91 -11.07
CA ASP A 139 -8.21 -14.06 -11.59
C ASP A 139 -7.07 -14.55 -10.65
N ILE A 140 -6.97 -13.99 -9.44
CA ILE A 140 -5.92 -14.33 -8.47
C ILE A 140 -6.46 -15.30 -7.41
N PRO A 141 -5.92 -16.53 -7.28
CA PRO A 141 -6.26 -17.44 -6.20
C PRO A 141 -5.59 -17.02 -4.89
N ILE A 142 -6.38 -16.99 -3.81
CA ILE A 142 -5.92 -16.69 -2.45
C ILE A 142 -6.37 -17.83 -1.54
N GLY A 143 -5.44 -18.39 -0.76
CA GLY A 143 -5.71 -19.38 0.27
C GLY A 143 -5.88 -18.74 1.66
N PHE A 144 -6.98 -19.04 2.33
CA PHE A 144 -7.22 -18.67 3.72
C PHE A 144 -7.21 -19.88 4.63
N SER A 145 -6.76 -19.73 5.88
CA SER A 145 -6.72 -20.85 6.83
C SER A 145 -8.13 -21.22 7.34
N SER A 146 -9.09 -20.29 7.19
CA SER A 146 -10.48 -20.49 7.58
C SER A 146 -11.44 -19.61 6.78
N SER A 147 -12.74 -19.93 6.86
CA SER A 147 -13.80 -19.06 6.32
C SER A 147 -13.84 -17.71 7.04
N PHE A 148 -13.54 -17.68 8.33
CA PHE A 148 -13.51 -16.44 9.13
C PHE A 148 -12.45 -15.46 8.61
N GLU A 149 -11.24 -15.94 8.29
CA GLU A 149 -10.19 -15.10 7.69
C GLU A 149 -10.58 -14.59 6.31
N LYS A 150 -11.20 -15.44 5.48
CA LYS A 150 -11.74 -15.02 4.19
C LYS A 150 -12.76 -13.89 4.36
N ASP A 151 -13.70 -14.04 5.29
CA ASP A 151 -14.74 -13.04 5.53
C ASP A 151 -14.13 -11.72 6.02
N GLN A 152 -13.12 -11.78 6.90
CA GLN A 152 -12.36 -10.58 7.31
C GLN A 152 -11.66 -9.88 6.14
N PHE A 153 -11.06 -10.64 5.23
CA PHE A 153 -10.45 -10.08 4.02
C PHE A 153 -11.50 -9.36 3.15
N LEU A 154 -12.67 -9.97 2.96
CA LEU A 154 -13.78 -9.36 2.21
C LEU A 154 -14.33 -8.09 2.87
N GLU A 155 -14.24 -8.00 4.21
CA GLU A 155 -14.54 -6.77 4.97
C GLU A 155 -13.42 -5.71 4.90
N GLY A 156 -12.29 -6.01 4.25
CA GLY A 156 -11.16 -5.09 4.10
C GLY A 156 -10.16 -5.11 5.25
N LYS A 157 -10.18 -6.14 6.12
CA LYS A 157 -9.19 -6.30 7.20
C LYS A 157 -7.98 -7.07 6.67
N ALA A 158 -6.80 -6.50 6.88
CA ALA A 158 -5.56 -7.15 6.45
C ALA A 158 -5.22 -8.34 7.36
N PRO A 159 -4.79 -9.48 6.77
CA PRO A 159 -4.32 -10.60 7.55
C PRO A 159 -3.08 -10.21 8.37
N GLN A 160 -2.99 -10.77 9.57
CA GLN A 160 -1.89 -10.54 10.51
C GLN A 160 -0.76 -11.58 10.35
N ASP A 161 -0.90 -12.51 9.40
CA ASP A 161 0.08 -13.55 9.12
C ASP A 161 1.23 -13.06 8.28
N ASP A 162 2.33 -13.79 8.37
CA ASP A 162 3.38 -13.77 7.38
C ASP A 162 3.20 -14.98 6.48
N GLY A 163 3.59 -14.86 5.22
CA GLY A 163 3.44 -15.91 4.22
C GLY A 163 2.70 -15.43 2.99
N TYR A 164 2.82 -16.23 1.94
CA TYR A 164 2.48 -15.82 0.59
C TYR A 164 1.03 -15.32 0.42
N ASP A 165 0.05 -16.13 0.83
CA ASP A 165 -1.37 -15.76 0.74
C ASP A 165 -1.69 -14.47 1.52
N SER A 166 -1.01 -14.26 2.65
CA SER A 166 -1.14 -13.07 3.48
C SER A 166 -0.53 -11.84 2.77
N ASP A 167 0.62 -12.00 2.13
CA ASP A 167 1.30 -10.92 1.40
C ASP A 167 0.51 -10.49 0.17
N ILE A 168 -0.06 -11.44 -0.58
CA ILE A 168 -1.02 -11.14 -1.67
C ILE A 168 -2.21 -10.36 -1.11
N SER A 169 -2.84 -10.87 -0.05
CA SER A 169 -4.04 -10.26 0.54
C SER A 169 -3.77 -8.83 1.01
N LYS A 170 -2.64 -8.58 1.68
CA LYS A 170 -2.20 -7.25 2.10
C LYS A 170 -1.97 -6.34 0.89
N ALA A 171 -1.34 -6.83 -0.17
CA ALA A 171 -1.08 -6.07 -1.39
C ALA A 171 -2.37 -5.70 -2.14
N ILE A 172 -3.31 -6.64 -2.27
CA ILE A 172 -4.63 -6.41 -2.85
C ILE A 172 -5.39 -5.34 -2.06
N LEU A 173 -5.47 -5.46 -0.74
CA LEU A 173 -6.15 -4.47 0.09
C LEU A 173 -5.49 -3.09 0.01
N LYS A 174 -4.16 -3.03 -0.15
CA LYS A 174 -3.44 -1.78 -0.37
C LYS A 174 -3.84 -1.14 -1.71
N VAL A 175 -3.91 -1.92 -2.78
CA VAL A 175 -4.37 -1.48 -4.11
C VAL A 175 -5.80 -0.97 -4.05
N GLU A 176 -6.72 -1.76 -3.50
CA GLU A 176 -8.15 -1.40 -3.37
C GLU A 176 -8.34 -0.10 -2.58
N ASN A 177 -7.63 0.04 -1.45
CA ASN A 177 -7.68 1.27 -0.66
C ASN A 177 -7.14 2.49 -1.40
N LYS A 178 -6.05 2.35 -2.17
CA LYS A 178 -5.49 3.44 -2.98
C LYS A 178 -6.43 3.81 -4.13
N LYS A 179 -6.99 2.81 -4.82
CA LYS A 179 -7.98 2.97 -5.90
C LYS A 179 -9.22 3.70 -5.40
N LYS A 180 -9.83 3.24 -4.30
CA LYS A 180 -10.98 3.89 -3.65
C LYS A 180 -10.69 5.35 -3.32
N ARG A 181 -9.53 5.64 -2.72
CA ARG A 181 -9.11 7.02 -2.37
C ARG A 181 -8.88 7.91 -3.59
N LEU A 182 -8.45 7.34 -4.72
CA LEU A 182 -8.27 8.07 -5.98
C LEU A 182 -9.64 8.38 -6.58
N VAL A 183 -10.50 7.36 -6.72
CA VAL A 183 -11.88 7.48 -7.22
C VAL A 183 -12.64 8.54 -6.43
N SER A 184 -12.68 8.44 -5.11
CA SER A 184 -13.39 9.42 -4.27
C SER A 184 -12.83 10.85 -4.40
N LEU A 185 -11.53 11.02 -4.69
CA LEU A 185 -10.97 12.35 -4.92
C LEU A 185 -11.44 12.92 -6.26
N ILE A 186 -11.46 12.10 -7.31
CA ILE A 186 -11.96 12.51 -8.64
C ILE A 186 -13.46 12.83 -8.55
N GLU A 187 -14.25 12.02 -7.85
CA GLU A 187 -15.68 12.27 -7.67
C GLU A 187 -15.96 13.59 -6.94
N ALA A 188 -15.28 13.83 -5.81
CA ALA A 188 -15.58 14.97 -4.96
C ALA A 188 -14.91 16.28 -5.44
N LYS A 189 -13.70 16.19 -6.01
CA LYS A 189 -12.85 17.36 -6.32
C LYS A 189 -12.03 17.13 -7.60
N PRO A 190 -12.69 16.99 -8.77
CA PRO A 190 -12.02 16.61 -10.01
C PRO A 190 -11.02 17.68 -10.52
N ALA A 191 -11.21 18.95 -10.16
CA ALA A 191 -10.27 20.03 -10.49
C ALA A 191 -8.93 19.96 -9.72
N LYS A 192 -8.75 19.06 -8.74
CA LYS A 192 -7.49 18.91 -7.98
C LYS A 192 -6.46 18.07 -8.73
N ILE A 193 -6.13 18.46 -9.97
CA ILE A 193 -5.25 17.76 -10.92
C ILE A 193 -3.94 17.30 -10.27
N VAL A 194 -3.20 18.19 -9.59
CA VAL A 194 -1.91 17.86 -8.96
C VAL A 194 -2.06 16.78 -7.88
N CYS A 195 -3.10 16.88 -7.05
CA CYS A 195 -3.36 15.88 -6.01
C CYS A 195 -3.81 14.54 -6.60
N ILE A 196 -4.59 14.57 -7.68
CA ILE A 196 -5.04 13.39 -8.40
C ILE A 196 -3.83 12.69 -9.02
N ASN A 197 -2.97 13.41 -9.75
CA ASN A 197 -1.76 12.84 -10.36
C ASN A 197 -0.87 12.14 -9.32
N LYS A 198 -0.64 12.79 -8.18
CA LYS A 198 0.11 12.16 -7.06
C LYS A 198 -0.53 10.86 -6.56
N LYS A 199 -1.87 10.81 -6.46
CA LYS A 199 -2.57 9.57 -6.05
C LYS A 199 -2.54 8.49 -7.13
N VAL A 200 -2.54 8.87 -8.41
CA VAL A 200 -2.33 7.94 -9.52
C VAL A 200 -0.96 7.29 -9.42
N GLU A 201 0.10 8.06 -9.15
CA GLU A 201 1.45 7.50 -8.91
C GLU A 201 1.49 6.58 -7.69
N GLU A 202 0.82 6.94 -6.60
CA GLU A 202 0.74 6.07 -5.41
C GLU A 202 0.01 4.74 -5.71
N LEU A 203 -1.02 4.76 -6.56
CA LEU A 203 -1.72 3.57 -7.00
C LEU A 203 -0.82 2.71 -7.91
N LEU A 204 -0.13 3.32 -8.88
CA LEU A 204 0.83 2.60 -9.74
C LEU A 204 1.91 1.91 -8.92
N LYS A 205 2.51 2.59 -7.94
CA LYS A 205 3.50 1.99 -7.05
C LYS A 205 2.93 0.78 -6.29
N ALA A 206 1.67 0.85 -5.86
CA ALA A 206 1.01 -0.28 -5.20
C ALA A 206 0.74 -1.44 -6.17
N LEU A 207 0.31 -1.14 -7.41
CA LEU A 207 0.04 -2.13 -8.45
C LEU A 207 1.31 -2.86 -8.91
N TYR A 208 2.41 -2.13 -9.14
CA TYR A 208 3.69 -2.76 -9.45
C TYR A 208 4.19 -3.61 -8.28
N GLY A 209 3.98 -3.17 -7.04
CA GLY A 209 4.27 -3.99 -5.86
C GLY A 209 3.45 -5.29 -5.81
N LEU A 210 2.16 -5.22 -6.14
CA LEU A 210 1.31 -6.42 -6.27
C LEU A 210 1.82 -7.33 -7.38
N LYS A 211 2.12 -6.78 -8.57
CA LYS A 211 2.67 -7.54 -9.71
C LYS A 211 3.98 -8.26 -9.34
N THR A 212 4.88 -7.61 -8.59
CA THR A 212 6.10 -8.26 -8.11
C THR A 212 5.79 -9.46 -7.22
N ILE A 213 4.89 -9.32 -6.23
CA ILE A 213 4.49 -10.42 -5.33
C ILE A 213 3.86 -11.58 -6.12
N LEU A 214 3.04 -11.28 -7.12
CA LEU A 214 2.43 -12.30 -7.97
C LEU A 214 3.48 -13.03 -8.83
N ASN A 215 4.40 -12.29 -9.45
CA ASN A 215 5.47 -12.83 -10.29
C ASN A 215 6.44 -13.71 -9.50
N GLU A 216 6.79 -13.32 -8.26
CA GLU A 216 7.62 -14.11 -7.35
C GLU A 216 7.03 -15.51 -7.08
N ASN A 217 5.74 -15.68 -7.36
CA ASN A 217 4.98 -16.89 -7.08
C ASN A 217 4.31 -17.48 -8.33
N LEU A 218 4.78 -17.07 -9.51
CA LEU A 218 4.36 -17.61 -10.80
C LEU A 218 2.84 -17.48 -11.05
N ILE A 219 2.20 -16.44 -10.48
CA ILE A 219 0.81 -16.10 -10.76
C ILE A 219 0.77 -15.00 -11.80
N GLU A 220 0.22 -15.32 -12.97
CA GLU A 220 -0.10 -14.33 -14.00
C GLU A 220 -1.54 -13.85 -13.82
N SER A 221 -1.74 -12.52 -13.78
CA SER A 221 -3.06 -11.90 -13.63
C SER A 221 -3.31 -10.91 -14.76
N SER A 222 -4.21 -11.29 -15.66
CA SER A 222 -4.73 -10.44 -16.72
C SER A 222 -5.39 -9.17 -16.17
N TYR A 223 -6.09 -9.31 -15.05
CA TYR A 223 -6.70 -8.17 -14.36
C TYR A 223 -5.64 -7.17 -13.87
N THR A 224 -4.55 -7.66 -13.28
CA THR A 224 -3.46 -6.81 -12.75
C THR A 224 -2.75 -6.05 -13.87
N GLU A 225 -2.49 -6.70 -15.01
CA GLU A 225 -1.91 -6.01 -16.18
C GLU A 225 -2.86 -4.94 -16.74
N GLN A 226 -4.15 -5.26 -16.85
CA GLN A 226 -5.15 -4.33 -17.34
C GLN A 226 -5.24 -3.08 -16.45
N ILE A 227 -5.32 -3.25 -15.12
CA ILE A 227 -5.42 -2.10 -14.21
C ILE A 227 -4.12 -1.27 -14.19
N ILE A 228 -2.95 -1.88 -14.38
CA ILE A 228 -1.68 -1.15 -14.53
C ILE A 228 -1.75 -0.28 -15.78
N ASN A 229 -2.12 -0.85 -16.93
CA ASN A 229 -2.22 -0.11 -18.18
C ASN A 229 -3.26 1.02 -18.10
N ASP A 230 -4.44 0.75 -17.55
CA ASP A 230 -5.49 1.75 -17.35
C ASP A 230 -5.00 2.90 -16.43
N THR A 231 -4.23 2.58 -15.38
CA THR A 231 -3.70 3.59 -14.46
C THR A 231 -2.53 4.38 -15.08
N GLU A 232 -1.71 3.75 -15.93
CA GLU A 232 -0.65 4.41 -16.70
C GLU A 232 -1.23 5.44 -17.69
N GLN A 233 -2.29 5.06 -18.42
CA GLN A 233 -3.01 5.99 -19.29
C GLN A 233 -3.55 7.20 -18.52
N LEU A 234 -4.12 6.95 -17.33
CA LEU A 234 -4.59 8.02 -16.45
C LEU A 234 -3.45 8.93 -15.96
N ARG A 235 -2.27 8.37 -15.67
CA ARG A 235 -1.08 9.15 -15.28
C ARG A 235 -0.63 10.08 -16.41
N VAL A 236 -0.52 9.55 -17.62
CA VAL A 236 -0.14 10.33 -18.80
C VAL A 236 -1.12 11.48 -19.02
N TYR A 237 -2.42 11.21 -18.98
CA TYR A 237 -3.45 12.25 -19.09
C TYR A 237 -3.29 13.37 -18.06
N TYR A 238 -3.21 13.04 -16.76
CA TYR A 238 -3.09 14.07 -15.74
C TYR A 238 -1.75 14.81 -15.77
N SER A 239 -0.68 14.16 -16.24
CA SER A 239 0.62 14.80 -16.44
C SER A 239 0.56 15.82 -17.58
N ASN A 240 -0.09 15.48 -18.71
CA ASN A 240 -0.30 16.40 -19.83
C ASN A 240 -1.18 17.58 -19.41
N VAL A 241 -2.24 17.35 -18.63
CA VAL A 241 -3.07 18.41 -18.06
C VAL A 241 -2.26 19.32 -17.12
N MET A 242 -1.36 18.76 -16.31
CA MET A 242 -0.48 19.56 -15.46
C MET A 242 0.51 20.41 -16.27
N GLU A 243 1.10 19.87 -17.33
CA GLU A 243 1.96 20.64 -18.24
C GLU A 243 1.20 21.79 -18.89
N PHE A 244 -0.04 21.55 -19.32
CA PHE A 244 -0.92 22.61 -19.82
C PHE A 244 -1.16 23.69 -18.76
N MET A 245 -1.48 23.32 -17.52
CA MET A 245 -1.71 24.30 -16.45
C MET A 245 -0.46 25.15 -16.15
N ASN A 246 0.75 24.58 -16.27
CA ASN A 246 2.00 25.28 -15.96
C ASN A 246 2.54 26.12 -17.14
N TYR A 247 2.41 25.61 -18.36
CA TYR A 247 3.10 26.15 -19.54
C TYR A 247 2.14 26.58 -20.66
N LEU A 248 0.83 26.34 -20.51
CA LEU A 248 -0.19 26.51 -21.55
C LEU A 248 0.13 25.73 -22.84
N LYS A 249 0.87 24.64 -22.71
CA LYS A 249 1.16 23.72 -23.81
C LYS A 249 0.05 22.69 -23.88
N TRP A 250 -0.84 22.84 -24.85
CA TRP A 250 -1.89 21.87 -25.11
C TRP A 250 -1.31 20.67 -25.89
N ASP A 251 -1.73 19.47 -25.49
CA ASP A 251 -1.40 18.23 -26.18
C ASP A 251 -2.72 17.61 -26.68
N ASP A 252 -2.79 17.28 -27.96
CA ASP A 252 -4.01 16.75 -28.59
C ASP A 252 -4.47 15.42 -27.95
N SER A 253 -3.58 14.71 -27.26
CA SER A 253 -3.92 13.54 -26.44
C SER A 253 -4.87 13.86 -25.28
N ILE A 254 -4.94 15.11 -24.81
CA ILE A 254 -5.90 15.55 -23.79
C ILE A 254 -7.32 15.48 -24.34
N ASP A 255 -7.55 15.97 -25.56
CA ASP A 255 -8.86 15.93 -26.22
C ASP A 255 -9.25 14.52 -26.66
N ALA A 256 -8.28 13.75 -27.14
CA ALA A 256 -8.49 12.37 -27.56
C ALA A 256 -8.62 11.37 -26.39
N PHE A 257 -8.37 11.82 -25.15
CA PHE A 257 -8.39 10.94 -23.98
C PHE A 257 -9.77 10.28 -23.79
N ARG A 258 -9.74 8.97 -23.59
CA ARG A 258 -10.90 8.16 -23.23
C ARG A 258 -10.65 7.57 -21.85
N VAL A 259 -11.61 7.72 -20.95
CA VAL A 259 -11.48 7.20 -19.60
C VAL A 259 -11.40 5.67 -19.65
N PRO A 260 -10.33 5.08 -19.10
CA PRO A 260 -10.14 3.63 -19.13
C PRO A 260 -11.24 2.88 -18.39
N SER A 261 -11.46 1.62 -18.78
CA SER A 261 -12.56 0.78 -18.29
C SER A 261 -12.63 0.69 -16.76
N THR A 262 -11.47 0.59 -16.11
CA THR A 262 -11.35 0.45 -14.66
C THR A 262 -11.79 1.69 -13.88
N PHE A 263 -11.84 2.86 -14.53
CA PHE A 263 -12.21 4.15 -13.96
C PHE A 263 -13.50 4.72 -14.53
N LYS A 264 -14.28 3.92 -15.27
CA LYS A 264 -15.51 4.36 -15.93
C LYS A 264 -16.55 5.01 -14.99
N MET A 265 -16.52 4.65 -13.71
CA MET A 265 -17.41 5.24 -12.69
C MET A 265 -17.20 6.75 -12.48
N VAL A 266 -16.01 7.27 -12.79
CA VAL A 266 -15.67 8.70 -12.66
C VAL A 266 -15.55 9.42 -14.00
N ASP A 267 -16.02 8.78 -15.08
CA ASP A 267 -15.88 9.26 -16.45
C ASP A 267 -16.44 10.69 -16.61
N SER A 268 -17.66 10.91 -16.13
CA SER A 268 -18.33 12.21 -16.23
C SER A 268 -17.55 13.35 -15.57
N GLN A 269 -16.89 13.09 -14.43
CA GLN A 269 -16.12 14.09 -13.69
C GLN A 269 -14.81 14.42 -14.40
N ILE A 270 -14.15 13.41 -14.97
CA ILE A 270 -12.92 13.60 -15.74
C ILE A 270 -13.22 14.40 -17.02
N LEU A 271 -14.27 14.03 -17.77
CA LEU A 271 -14.64 14.68 -19.01
C LEU A 271 -15.11 16.13 -18.80
N ARG A 272 -15.90 16.40 -17.77
CA ARG A 272 -16.29 17.79 -17.42
C ARG A 272 -15.08 18.67 -17.13
N THR A 273 -14.10 18.15 -16.39
CA THR A 273 -12.88 18.90 -16.09
C THR A 273 -12.08 19.22 -17.35
N ARG A 274 -12.05 18.28 -18.31
CA ARG A 274 -11.44 18.52 -19.63
C ARG A 274 -12.16 19.64 -20.37
N GLU A 275 -13.49 19.62 -20.40
CA GLU A 275 -14.30 20.66 -21.02
C GLU A 275 -14.03 22.02 -20.38
N ASP A 276 -14.05 22.11 -19.05
CA ASP A 276 -13.75 23.34 -18.31
C ASP A 276 -12.37 23.93 -18.66
N LEU A 277 -11.35 23.06 -18.80
CA LEU A 277 -10.00 23.46 -19.22
C LEU A 277 -9.96 23.96 -20.67
N SER A 278 -10.79 23.39 -21.55
CA SER A 278 -10.86 23.79 -22.96
C SER A 278 -11.45 25.20 -23.17
N TYR A 279 -12.25 25.68 -22.21
CA TYR A 279 -12.81 27.04 -22.19
C TYR A 279 -11.85 28.11 -21.65
N ILE A 280 -10.73 27.73 -21.04
CA ILE A 280 -9.69 28.69 -20.64
C ILE A 280 -9.21 29.39 -21.91
N PRO A 281 -9.37 30.72 -22.04
CA PRO A 281 -9.03 31.42 -23.26
C PRO A 281 -7.59 31.09 -23.64
N ARG A 282 -7.41 30.46 -24.81
CA ARG A 282 -6.11 30.04 -25.39
C ARG A 282 -5.20 31.21 -25.76
N LYS A 283 -5.36 32.35 -25.09
CA LYS A 283 -4.51 33.52 -25.22
C LYS A 283 -3.15 33.13 -24.65
N CYS A 284 -2.22 32.89 -25.57
CA CYS A 284 -0.78 32.79 -25.32
C CYS A 284 -0.42 33.71 -24.15
N SER A 285 0.03 33.16 -23.02
CA SER A 285 0.28 34.01 -21.86
C SER A 285 1.29 35.06 -22.27
N ARG A 286 1.01 36.32 -21.94
CA ARG A 286 1.93 37.42 -22.21
C ARG A 286 3.33 37.08 -21.68
N ASN A 287 3.42 36.32 -20.58
CA ASN A 287 4.67 35.80 -20.04
C ASN A 287 5.37 34.73 -20.90
N ALA A 288 4.64 33.84 -21.58
CA ALA A 288 5.22 32.88 -22.52
C ALA A 288 5.74 33.58 -23.79
N VAL A 289 4.99 34.57 -24.30
CA VAL A 289 5.43 35.43 -25.41
C VAL A 289 6.63 36.27 -25.00
N VAL A 290 6.62 36.86 -23.80
CA VAL A 290 7.73 37.64 -23.25
C VAL A 290 8.95 36.76 -23.02
N LYS A 291 8.82 35.54 -22.45
CA LYS A 291 9.94 34.61 -22.32
C LYS A 291 10.51 34.16 -23.66
N TYR A 292 9.66 33.92 -24.65
CA TYR A 292 10.10 33.59 -26.00
C TYR A 292 10.85 34.77 -26.63
N LEU A 293 10.31 35.98 -26.53
CA LEU A 293 10.98 37.20 -26.99
C LEU A 293 12.28 37.46 -26.24
N GLU A 294 12.33 37.32 -24.91
CA GLU A 294 13.55 37.43 -24.12
C GLU A 294 14.60 36.41 -24.55
N LYS A 295 14.19 35.19 -24.90
CA LYS A 295 15.11 34.14 -25.37
C LYS A 295 15.58 34.38 -26.81
N SER A 296 14.72 34.93 -27.66
CA SER A 296 15.00 35.24 -29.07
C SER A 296 15.76 36.57 -29.26
N LEU A 297 15.57 37.52 -28.34
CA LEU A 297 16.24 38.82 -28.31
C LEU A 297 17.49 38.83 -27.42
N ARG A 298 17.70 37.79 -26.60
CA ARG A 298 19.00 37.56 -25.96
C ARG A 298 20.04 37.45 -27.08
N PRO A 299 21.02 38.37 -27.14
CA PRO A 299 22.10 38.24 -28.09
C PRO A 299 22.75 36.89 -27.83
N LYS A 300 22.76 36.01 -28.84
CA LYS A 300 23.61 34.81 -28.77
C LYS A 300 25.02 35.34 -28.53
N GLU A 301 25.68 34.89 -27.47
CA GLU A 301 27.09 35.23 -27.25
C GLU A 301 27.81 35.04 -28.58
N PRO A 302 28.54 36.05 -29.07
CA PRO A 302 29.23 35.91 -30.33
C PRO A 302 30.25 34.80 -30.12
N THR A 303 30.03 33.65 -30.75
CA THR A 303 31.09 32.66 -30.95
C THR A 303 32.10 33.29 -31.89
N ILE A 304 32.98 34.14 -31.34
CA ILE A 304 34.17 34.63 -32.03
C ILE A 304 35.08 33.43 -32.15
N LYS A 305 34.93 32.69 -33.26
CA LYS A 305 35.99 31.85 -33.81
C LYS A 305 36.65 32.65 -34.92
N ILE A 306 37.53 33.58 -34.55
CA ILE A 306 38.45 34.19 -35.50
C ILE A 306 39.85 33.91 -34.96
N PRO A 307 40.72 33.19 -35.71
CA PRO A 307 42.13 33.17 -35.39
C PRO A 307 42.70 34.57 -35.66
N PHE A 308 43.47 35.11 -34.71
CA PHE A 308 44.16 36.38 -34.86
C PHE A 308 44.84 36.48 -36.24
N ILE A 309 44.42 37.45 -37.06
CA ILE A 309 45.20 37.92 -38.21
C ILE A 309 45.69 39.33 -37.86
N PRO A 310 47.01 39.60 -37.90
CA PRO A 310 47.53 40.91 -37.61
C PRO A 310 47.31 41.87 -38.80
N VAL A 311 46.77 43.04 -38.47
CA VAL A 311 46.97 44.36 -39.11
C VAL A 311 46.96 44.40 -40.65
N LEU A 312 45.78 44.52 -41.26
CA LEU A 312 45.62 45.09 -42.61
C LEU A 312 44.24 45.78 -42.75
N PHE A 313 43.96 46.83 -41.98
CA PHE A 313 42.84 47.74 -42.30
C PHE A 313 43.22 49.18 -42.00
N ASP A 314 44.13 49.72 -42.82
CA ASP A 314 44.36 51.16 -42.93
C ASP A 314 44.09 51.70 -44.35
N VAL A 315 43.53 50.86 -45.25
CA VAL A 315 43.29 51.24 -46.67
C VAL A 315 41.79 51.30 -47.01
N ALA A 316 40.90 50.82 -46.14
CA ALA A 316 39.46 50.83 -46.42
C ALA A 316 38.71 52.07 -45.88
N LYS A 317 39.38 52.93 -45.10
CA LYS A 317 38.74 54.12 -44.51
C LYS A 317 38.33 55.14 -45.57
N ASP A 318 39.05 55.19 -46.70
CA ASP A 318 38.79 56.13 -47.80
C ASP A 318 37.68 55.67 -48.75
N TYR A 319 37.21 54.42 -48.63
CA TYR A 319 36.19 53.83 -49.52
C TYR A 319 34.83 53.63 -48.85
N ILE A 320 34.67 54.00 -47.58
CA ILE A 320 33.38 53.95 -46.88
C ILE A 320 32.72 55.33 -46.96
N SER A 321 31.81 55.49 -47.92
CA SER A 321 30.90 56.64 -47.96
C SER A 321 29.77 56.42 -46.96
N TYR A 322 29.75 57.17 -45.87
CA TYR A 322 28.59 57.18 -44.97
C TYR A 322 27.44 57.94 -45.66
N PRO A 323 26.20 57.44 -45.59
CA PRO A 323 25.05 58.22 -46.05
C PRO A 323 24.97 59.53 -45.25
N ALA A 324 24.69 60.63 -45.93
CA ALA A 324 24.57 61.94 -45.29
C ALA A 324 23.51 61.88 -44.17
N GLU A 325 23.81 62.50 -43.03
CA GLU A 325 22.94 62.50 -41.85
C GLU A 325 21.49 62.87 -42.24
N ASP A 326 20.58 61.91 -42.06
CA ASP A 326 19.16 62.16 -42.22
C ASP A 326 18.72 63.18 -41.17
N LYS A 327 18.45 64.41 -41.63
CA LYS A 327 17.98 65.58 -40.83
C LYS A 327 16.75 65.28 -39.95
N LYS A 328 16.08 64.13 -40.15
CA LYS A 328 14.92 63.68 -39.38
C LYS A 328 15.27 63.23 -37.95
N VAL A 329 16.46 62.68 -37.72
CA VAL A 329 16.82 62.13 -36.39
C VAL A 329 17.11 63.26 -35.41
N SER A 330 17.79 64.32 -35.85
CA SER A 330 18.08 65.51 -35.05
C SER A 330 16.82 66.34 -34.73
N GLU A 331 15.78 66.30 -35.59
CA GLU A 331 14.45 66.87 -35.27
C GLU A 331 13.67 66.05 -34.24
N LEU A 332 13.82 64.72 -34.23
CA LEU A 332 13.20 63.83 -33.23
C LEU A 332 13.77 64.08 -31.82
N PHE A 333 15.07 64.32 -31.69
CA PHE A 333 15.70 64.65 -30.42
C PHE A 333 15.35 66.06 -29.90
N LYS A 334 15.10 67.02 -30.80
CA LYS A 334 14.58 68.35 -30.40
C LYS A 334 13.16 68.28 -29.85
N LYS A 335 12.31 67.39 -30.37
CA LYS A 335 10.95 67.16 -29.85
C LYS A 335 10.92 66.47 -28.48
N LEU A 336 12.01 65.80 -28.09
CA LEU A 336 12.13 65.14 -26.78
C LEU A 336 12.69 66.05 -25.67
N HIS A 337 13.19 67.25 -26.00
CA HIS A 337 13.87 68.15 -25.05
C HIS A 337 13.34 69.60 -25.00
N VAL A 338 12.02 69.81 -25.04
CA VAL A 338 11.38 71.06 -24.58
C VAL A 338 10.14 70.67 -23.76
N SER A 339 10.28 70.49 -22.44
CA SER A 339 10.05 71.46 -21.34
C SER A 339 8.55 71.71 -21.11
N ARG A 340 7.96 71.39 -19.96
CA ARG A 340 8.02 72.14 -18.68
C ARG A 340 7.99 73.65 -18.85
#